data_AF-A0A2R6P103-F1
#
_entry.id   AF-A0A2R6P103-F1
#
_cell.length_a   1.000
_cell.length_b   1.000
_cell.length_c   1.000
_cell.angle_alpha   90.00
_cell.angle_beta   90.00
_cell.angle_gamma   90.00
#
_symmetry.space_group_name_H-M   'P 1'
#
loop_
_entity.id
_entity.type
_entity.pdbx_description
1 polymer ?
#
loop_
_entity_poly.entity_id
_entity_poly.type
_entity_poly.pdbx_seq_one_letter_code
_entity_poly.pdbx_strand_id
1 'polypeptide(L)'
;MSARKRKFSSEILPVFQSIQGQKQTPSFPRYTHILIHIKPILSEGKRSVWSSLIADLYKVAALAESITQQRPRTNKDWLPVADTLDREGVNLWNVSGPIRGGADDASREVVAALRYAGFRLIEAGLEQKQFVETLIHVLQLASKAAASLSEIGRHDVAANILACAAKYEEQLRTAEDTLDIHQQAKAQAVTLYYSSRMEAAWREGNDGVADFMLQKITDNDQRLPLLLPRDRESLASKLLEIGKAVLKSAHQTEPGAARGKYQTAVKWIQKAFAVIEQSEDVGAAPTLGNLKV
;
A
#
# COMPACT_ATOMS: atom_id res chain seq x y z
N MET A 1 38.44 -12.20 -5.30
CA MET A 1 37.10 -12.68 -5.71
C MET A 1 36.51 -11.66 -6.68
N SER A 2 36.31 -12.07 -7.94
CA SER A 2 36.01 -11.20 -9.08
C SER A 2 34.51 -10.90 -9.19
N ALA A 3 34.16 -9.61 -9.26
CA ALA A 3 32.80 -9.16 -9.49
C ALA A 3 32.34 -9.56 -10.90
N ARG A 4 31.46 -10.56 -10.98
CA ARG A 4 30.76 -10.95 -12.22
C ARG A 4 29.95 -9.75 -12.74
N LYS A 5 30.47 -9.06 -13.75
CA LYS A 5 29.69 -8.14 -14.60
C LYS A 5 28.54 -8.96 -15.22
N ARG A 6 27.30 -8.71 -14.79
CA ARG A 6 26.10 -9.23 -15.47
C ARG A 6 26.08 -8.60 -16.86
N LYS A 7 26.22 -9.43 -17.90
CA LYS A 7 25.97 -9.02 -19.29
C LYS A 7 24.48 -8.72 -19.40
N PHE A 8 24.14 -7.51 -19.84
CA PHE A 8 22.79 -7.16 -20.26
C PHE A 8 22.34 -8.10 -21.38
N SER A 9 21.08 -8.54 -21.37
CA SER A 9 20.55 -9.38 -22.46
C SER A 9 20.58 -8.59 -23.77
N SER A 10 20.76 -9.29 -24.89
CA SER A 10 20.86 -8.70 -26.24
C SER A 10 19.62 -7.93 -26.69
N GLU A 11 18.51 -8.04 -25.96
CA GLU A 11 17.27 -7.30 -26.18
C GLU A 11 17.24 -5.93 -25.48
N ILE A 12 18.10 -5.71 -24.49
CA ILE A 12 18.11 -4.48 -23.66
C ILE A 12 19.12 -3.44 -24.19
N LEU A 13 20.14 -3.89 -24.92
CA LEU A 13 21.17 -3.02 -25.49
C LEU A 13 20.60 -1.96 -26.47
N PRO A 14 19.60 -2.26 -27.32
CA PRO A 14 18.99 -1.27 -28.21
C PRO A 14 18.21 -0.19 -27.45
N VAL A 15 17.52 -0.56 -26.36
CA VAL A 15 16.75 0.40 -25.53
C VAL A 15 17.72 1.34 -24.81
N PHE A 16 18.80 0.81 -24.24
CA PHE A 16 19.82 1.59 -23.54
C PHE A 16 20.66 2.46 -24.49
N GLN A 17 20.96 1.98 -25.71
CA GLN A 17 21.63 2.75 -26.74
C GLN A 17 20.72 3.81 -27.38
N SER A 18 19.39 3.58 -27.46
CA SER A 18 18.44 4.63 -27.85
C SER A 18 18.39 5.78 -26.84
N ILE A 19 18.65 5.49 -25.56
CA ILE A 19 18.69 6.47 -24.47
C ILE A 19 20.03 7.24 -24.44
N GLN A 20 21.16 6.61 -24.79
CA GLN A 20 22.48 7.25 -24.75
C GLN A 20 22.93 7.89 -26.07
N GLY A 21 22.32 7.53 -27.21
CA GLY A 21 22.75 7.97 -28.54
C GLY A 21 22.19 9.30 -29.05
N GLN A 22 21.18 9.88 -28.39
CA GLN A 22 20.60 11.16 -28.81
C GLN A 22 21.07 12.31 -27.92
N LYS A 23 22.09 13.05 -28.39
CA LYS A 23 22.43 14.41 -27.92
C LYS A 23 21.40 15.46 -28.40
N GLN A 24 20.11 15.17 -28.29
CA GLN A 24 19.02 16.12 -28.48
C GLN A 24 17.94 15.78 -27.47
N THR A 25 17.81 16.61 -26.43
CA THR A 25 16.71 16.69 -25.43
C THR A 25 16.21 15.37 -24.83
N PRO A 26 16.11 15.23 -23.49
CA PRO A 26 15.59 14.00 -22.88
C PRO A 26 14.23 13.70 -23.49
N SER A 27 14.12 12.61 -24.27
CA SER A 27 12.86 12.18 -24.84
C SER A 27 11.88 12.10 -23.69
N PHE A 28 10.84 12.93 -23.72
CA PHE A 28 9.88 13.01 -22.63
C PHE A 28 9.45 11.59 -22.24
N PRO A 29 9.54 11.21 -20.95
CA PRO A 29 9.22 9.85 -20.54
C PRO A 29 7.82 9.48 -21.04
N ARG A 30 7.62 8.33 -21.68
CA ARG A 30 6.35 7.94 -22.32
C ARG A 30 5.12 8.10 -21.41
N TYR A 31 5.29 8.03 -20.09
CA TYR A 31 4.21 8.28 -19.12
C TYR A 31 3.67 9.72 -19.17
N THR A 32 4.50 10.73 -19.48
CA THR A 32 4.11 12.14 -19.50
C THR A 32 3.06 12.44 -20.56
N HIS A 33 3.16 11.84 -21.75
CA HIS A 33 2.14 11.95 -22.80
C HIS A 33 0.79 11.41 -22.34
N ILE A 34 0.79 10.31 -21.59
CA ILE A 34 -0.43 9.73 -21.02
C ILE A 34 -0.99 10.65 -19.93
N LEU A 35 -0.14 11.22 -19.07
CA LEU A 35 -0.57 12.17 -18.03
C LEU A 35 -1.17 13.46 -18.60
N ILE A 36 -0.64 13.96 -19.73
CA ILE A 36 -1.21 15.11 -20.44
C ILE A 36 -2.65 14.83 -20.89
N HIS A 37 -2.98 13.59 -21.24
CA HIS A 37 -4.34 13.17 -21.58
C HIS A 37 -5.23 12.99 -20.32
N ILE A 38 -4.70 12.38 -19.26
CA ILE A 38 -5.47 12.07 -18.04
C ILE A 38 -5.87 13.33 -17.27
N LYS A 39 -4.94 14.29 -17.08
CA LYS A 39 -5.13 15.43 -16.18
C LYS A 39 -6.34 16.31 -16.53
N PRO A 40 -6.55 16.74 -17.79
CA PRO A 40 -7.72 17.53 -18.16
C PRO A 40 -9.04 16.84 -17.80
N ILE A 41 -9.15 15.53 -18.04
CA ILE A 41 -10.36 14.75 -17.76
C ILE A 41 -10.65 14.70 -16.25
N LEU A 42 -9.60 14.59 -15.43
CA LEU A 42 -9.73 14.65 -13.97
C LEU A 42 -10.16 16.05 -13.50
N SER A 43 -9.66 17.12 -14.13
CA SER A 43 -10.00 18.51 -13.79
C SER A 43 -11.41 18.92 -14.22
N GLU A 44 -11.92 18.39 -15.34
CA GLU A 44 -13.27 18.71 -15.85
C GLU A 44 -14.40 18.15 -14.96
N GLY A 45 -14.11 17.22 -14.05
CA GLY A 45 -15.09 16.67 -13.10
C GLY A 45 -16.20 15.81 -13.73
N LYS A 46 -16.15 15.55 -15.04
CA LYS A 46 -17.13 14.73 -15.76
C LYS A 46 -16.92 13.24 -15.45
N ARG A 47 -17.62 12.76 -14.41
CA ARG A 47 -17.54 11.37 -13.95
C ARG A 47 -17.85 10.33 -15.04
N SER A 48 -18.70 10.67 -16.01
CA SER A 48 -19.09 9.79 -17.11
C SER A 48 -17.91 9.35 -18.00
N VAL A 49 -16.79 10.07 -17.98
CA VAL A 49 -15.60 9.78 -18.79
C VAL A 49 -14.53 9.05 -17.98
N TRP A 50 -14.66 8.94 -16.66
CA TRP A 50 -13.57 8.41 -15.83
C TRP A 50 -13.24 6.94 -16.09
N SER A 51 -14.19 6.12 -16.52
CA SER A 51 -13.94 4.73 -16.88
C SER A 51 -12.92 4.60 -18.02
N SER A 52 -12.86 5.57 -18.94
CA SER A 52 -11.86 5.55 -20.02
C SER A 52 -10.44 5.83 -19.52
N LEU A 53 -10.27 6.40 -18.31
CA LEU A 53 -8.97 6.69 -17.72
C LEU A 53 -8.29 5.44 -17.15
N ILE A 54 -9.06 4.40 -16.82
CA ILE A 54 -8.54 3.23 -16.11
C ILE A 54 -7.40 2.59 -16.90
N ALA A 55 -7.61 2.28 -18.18
CA ALA A 55 -6.58 1.67 -19.03
C ALA A 55 -5.30 2.51 -19.10
N ASP A 56 -5.43 3.83 -19.16
CA ASP A 56 -4.30 4.75 -19.24
C ASP A 56 -3.54 4.85 -17.90
N LEU A 57 -4.25 4.86 -16.77
CA LEU A 57 -3.65 4.82 -15.43
C LEU A 57 -2.84 3.53 -15.21
N TYR A 58 -3.37 2.37 -15.63
CA TYR A 58 -2.63 1.11 -15.57
C TYR A 58 -1.38 1.12 -16.48
N LYS A 59 -1.45 1.74 -17.67
CA LYS A 59 -0.25 1.92 -18.52
C LYS A 59 0.79 2.79 -17.85
N VAL A 60 0.40 3.88 -17.18
CA VAL A 60 1.31 4.74 -16.39
C VAL A 60 1.99 3.92 -15.30
N ALA A 61 1.22 3.12 -14.55
CA ALA A 61 1.75 2.27 -13.49
C ALA A 61 2.77 1.25 -14.00
N ALA A 62 2.49 0.60 -15.14
CA ALA A 62 3.40 -0.37 -15.76
C ALA A 62 4.70 0.28 -16.26
N LEU A 63 4.62 1.48 -16.86
CA LEU A 63 5.80 2.25 -17.28
C LEU A 63 6.65 2.66 -16.07
N ALA A 64 6.02 3.13 -15.00
CA ALA A 64 6.71 3.52 -13.78
C ALA A 64 7.40 2.31 -13.10
N GLU A 65 6.74 1.15 -13.05
CA GLU A 65 7.36 -0.09 -12.57
C GLU A 65 8.58 -0.50 -13.41
N SER A 66 8.50 -0.38 -14.74
CA SER A 66 9.64 -0.64 -15.62
C SER A 66 10.81 0.31 -15.36
N ILE A 67 10.51 1.59 -15.08
CA ILE A 67 11.50 2.60 -14.70
C ILE A 67 12.19 2.22 -13.38
N THR A 68 11.43 1.80 -12.36
CA THR A 68 11.98 1.35 -11.07
C THR A 68 13.01 0.22 -11.24
N GLN A 69 12.76 -0.71 -12.17
CA GLN A 69 13.67 -1.84 -12.45
C GLN A 69 14.95 -1.42 -13.19
N GLN A 70 14.88 -0.36 -14.01
CA GLN A 70 15.99 0.10 -14.86
C GLN A 70 16.80 1.25 -14.24
N ARG A 71 16.43 1.66 -13.02
CA ARG A 71 16.99 2.83 -12.37
C ARG A 71 18.53 2.78 -12.24
N PRO A 72 19.26 3.81 -12.69
CA PRO A 72 20.71 3.91 -12.50
C PRO A 72 21.10 3.97 -11.02
N ARG A 73 22.24 3.36 -10.66
CA ARG A 73 22.70 3.37 -9.26
C ARG A 73 23.30 4.70 -8.80
N THR A 74 23.97 5.40 -9.70
CA THR A 74 24.69 6.64 -9.39
C THR A 74 24.65 7.52 -10.63
N ASN A 75 23.59 8.31 -10.79
CA ASN A 75 23.51 9.28 -11.86
C ASN A 75 22.87 10.57 -11.34
N LYS A 76 23.60 11.69 -11.35
CA LYS A 76 23.05 12.99 -10.94
C LYS A 76 21.95 13.46 -11.89
N ASP A 77 22.01 13.06 -13.15
CA ASP A 77 20.99 13.37 -14.16
C ASP A 77 19.67 12.62 -13.91
N TRP A 78 19.66 11.65 -12.99
CA TRP A 78 18.44 10.95 -12.56
C TRP A 78 17.57 11.80 -11.62
N LEU A 79 18.16 12.71 -10.85
CA LEU A 79 17.45 13.46 -9.81
C LEU A 79 16.25 14.25 -10.37
N PRO A 80 16.37 15.04 -11.46
CA PRO A 80 15.23 15.76 -12.01
C PRO A 80 14.10 14.85 -12.50
N VAL A 81 14.45 13.65 -12.98
CA VAL A 81 13.48 12.64 -13.43
C VAL A 81 12.76 12.04 -12.22
N ALA A 82 13.51 11.72 -11.16
CA ALA A 82 12.98 11.21 -9.90
C ALA A 82 12.01 12.21 -9.25
N ASP A 83 12.40 13.48 -9.16
CA ASP A 83 11.56 14.56 -8.62
C ASP A 83 10.27 14.73 -9.44
N THR A 84 10.36 14.61 -10.76
CA THR A 84 9.19 14.68 -11.65
C THR A 84 8.26 13.50 -11.42
N LEU A 85 8.80 12.28 -11.32
CA LEU A 85 8.02 11.07 -11.05
C LEU A 85 7.28 11.17 -9.71
N ASP A 86 7.99 11.56 -8.65
CA ASP A 86 7.41 11.75 -7.31
C ASP A 86 6.28 12.79 -7.35
N ARG A 87 6.56 13.99 -7.89
CA ARG A 87 5.57 15.08 -7.99
C ARG A 87 4.30 14.64 -8.73
N GLU A 88 4.46 13.95 -9.86
CA GLU A 88 3.32 13.46 -10.64
C GLU A 88 2.55 12.36 -9.91
N GLY A 89 3.26 11.47 -9.22
CA GLY A 89 2.63 10.43 -8.42
C GLY A 89 1.85 10.98 -7.23
N VAL A 90 2.40 11.97 -6.51
CA VAL A 90 1.72 12.70 -5.43
C VAL A 90 0.47 13.41 -5.94
N ASN A 91 0.54 14.02 -7.13
CA ASN A 91 -0.61 14.66 -7.74
C ASN A 91 -1.75 13.65 -7.99
N LEU A 92 -1.48 12.52 -8.67
CA LEU A 92 -2.49 11.48 -8.89
C LEU A 92 -3.05 10.93 -7.57
N TRP A 93 -2.19 10.74 -6.57
CA TRP A 93 -2.59 10.28 -5.25
C TRP A 93 -3.59 11.24 -4.60
N ASN A 94 -3.30 12.54 -4.61
CA ASN A 94 -4.14 13.56 -4.00
C ASN A 94 -5.49 13.70 -4.73
N VAL A 95 -5.50 13.57 -6.06
CA VAL A 95 -6.74 13.57 -6.85
C VAL A 95 -7.67 12.39 -6.48
N SER A 96 -7.12 11.27 -6.04
CA SER A 96 -7.93 10.12 -5.60
C SER A 96 -8.77 10.40 -4.35
N GLY A 97 -8.36 11.37 -3.52
CA GLY A 97 -8.99 11.68 -2.23
C GLY A 97 -10.43 12.16 -2.36
N PRO A 98 -10.70 13.27 -3.09
CA PRO A 98 -12.04 13.82 -3.29
C PRO A 98 -13.03 12.86 -3.98
N ILE A 99 -12.53 11.88 -4.76
CA ILE A 99 -13.37 10.94 -5.51
C ILE A 99 -13.97 9.86 -4.61
N ARG A 100 -13.31 9.53 -3.48
CA ARG A 100 -13.65 8.40 -2.60
C ARG A 100 -15.06 8.46 -1.99
N GLY A 101 -15.75 9.61 -2.05
CA GLY A 101 -17.12 9.77 -1.53
C GLY A 101 -18.23 9.22 -2.42
N GLY A 102 -17.95 8.74 -3.63
CA GLY A 102 -18.94 8.14 -4.52
C GLY A 102 -19.26 6.68 -4.16
N ALA A 103 -20.54 6.34 -4.00
CA ALA A 103 -21.01 4.96 -3.79
C ALA A 103 -20.98 4.10 -5.08
N ASP A 104 -20.55 4.67 -6.20
CA ASP A 104 -20.55 4.02 -7.51
C ASP A 104 -19.27 3.21 -7.74
N ASP A 105 -19.42 2.01 -8.30
CA ASP A 105 -18.31 1.07 -8.55
C ASP A 105 -17.28 1.65 -9.52
N ALA A 106 -17.71 2.40 -10.53
CA ALA A 106 -16.78 3.05 -11.46
C ALA A 106 -15.88 4.09 -10.75
N SER A 107 -16.41 4.79 -9.75
CA SER A 107 -15.63 5.74 -8.94
C SER A 107 -14.59 5.00 -8.09
N ARG A 108 -14.93 3.83 -7.54
CA ARG A 108 -14.01 3.01 -6.75
C ARG A 108 -12.88 2.45 -7.62
N GLU A 109 -13.20 1.99 -8.83
CA GLU A 109 -12.20 1.48 -9.76
C GLU A 109 -11.20 2.56 -10.18
N VAL A 110 -11.68 3.76 -10.48
CA VAL A 110 -10.83 4.91 -10.85
C VAL A 110 -9.95 5.33 -9.67
N VAL A 111 -10.47 5.35 -8.44
CA VAL A 111 -9.68 5.63 -7.23
C VAL A 111 -8.57 4.60 -7.04
N ALA A 112 -8.86 3.32 -7.22
CA ALA A 112 -7.87 2.25 -7.13
C ALA A 112 -6.78 2.41 -8.22
N ALA A 113 -7.17 2.70 -9.45
CA ALA A 113 -6.24 2.93 -10.56
C ALA A 113 -5.36 4.17 -10.33
N LEU A 114 -5.93 5.28 -9.81
CA LEU A 114 -5.18 6.50 -9.46
C LEU A 114 -4.16 6.23 -8.36
N ARG A 115 -4.56 5.52 -7.29
CA ARG A 115 -3.64 5.16 -6.19
C ARG A 115 -2.55 4.22 -6.66
N TYR A 116 -2.87 3.28 -7.55
CA TYR A 116 -1.88 2.37 -8.12
C TYR A 116 -0.85 3.12 -8.97
N ALA A 117 -1.30 3.95 -9.92
CA ALA A 117 -0.43 4.75 -10.76
C ALA A 117 0.40 5.76 -9.93
N GLY A 118 -0.24 6.44 -8.98
CA GLY A 118 0.41 7.38 -8.07
C GLY A 118 1.51 6.71 -7.24
N PHE A 119 1.21 5.56 -6.63
CA PHE A 119 2.19 4.77 -5.90
C PHE A 119 3.38 4.36 -6.78
N ARG A 120 3.13 3.79 -7.97
CA ARG A 120 4.22 3.33 -8.86
C ARG A 120 5.12 4.48 -9.33
N LEU A 121 4.56 5.67 -9.59
CA LEU A 121 5.33 6.86 -9.93
C LEU A 121 6.20 7.32 -8.76
N ILE A 122 5.64 7.41 -7.55
CA ILE A 122 6.40 7.74 -6.33
C ILE A 122 7.51 6.69 -6.11
N GLU A 123 7.18 5.41 -6.22
CA GLU A 123 8.13 4.29 -6.09
C GLU A 123 9.32 4.43 -7.07
N ALA A 124 9.04 4.79 -8.31
CA ALA A 124 10.06 5.03 -9.33
C ALA A 124 10.93 6.26 -9.03
N GLY A 125 10.38 7.26 -8.33
CA GLY A 125 11.07 8.48 -7.90
C GLY A 125 11.86 8.36 -6.60
N LEU A 126 11.69 7.30 -5.81
CA LEU A 126 12.37 7.14 -4.52
C LEU A 126 13.88 7.21 -4.64
N GLU A 127 14.61 7.55 -3.58
CA GLU A 127 16.07 7.41 -3.50
C GLU A 127 16.52 5.95 -3.24
N GLN A 128 17.81 5.64 -3.48
CA GLN A 128 18.33 4.29 -3.21
C GLN A 128 18.49 4.02 -1.71
N LYS A 129 19.05 5.01 -1.01
CA LYS A 129 19.14 5.01 0.44
C LYS A 129 17.95 5.78 0.95
N GLN A 130 17.03 5.08 1.59
CA GLN A 130 15.78 5.66 2.07
C GLN A 130 15.90 5.91 3.56
N PHE A 131 15.48 7.09 4.00
CA PHE A 131 15.36 7.41 5.41
C PHE A 131 14.12 6.72 5.99
N VAL A 132 14.06 6.62 7.32
CA VAL A 132 12.98 5.94 8.04
C VAL A 132 11.61 6.51 7.64
N GLU A 133 11.50 7.83 7.52
CA GLU A 133 10.26 8.53 7.15
C GLU A 133 9.83 8.20 5.73
N THR A 134 10.78 8.10 4.81
CA THR A 134 10.52 7.69 3.42
C THR A 134 9.98 6.26 3.37
N LEU A 135 10.59 5.35 4.14
CA LEU A 135 10.16 3.95 4.25
C LEU A 135 8.75 3.83 4.84
N ILE A 136 8.46 4.58 5.90
CA ILE A 136 7.12 4.67 6.50
C ILE A 136 6.12 5.12 5.45
N HIS A 137 6.44 6.22 4.73
CA HIS A 137 5.53 6.79 3.75
C HIS A 137 5.24 5.83 2.59
N VAL A 138 6.27 5.28 1.95
CA VAL A 138 6.08 4.36 0.82
C VAL A 138 5.36 3.07 1.25
N LEU A 139 5.63 2.55 2.45
CA LEU A 139 4.94 1.38 2.97
C LEU A 139 3.44 1.65 3.14
N GLN A 140 3.07 2.83 3.65
CA GLN A 140 1.68 3.25 3.78
C GLN A 140 1.00 3.44 2.42
N LEU A 141 1.69 4.05 1.44
CA LEU A 141 1.18 4.22 0.08
C LEU A 141 0.92 2.87 -0.59
N ALA A 142 1.90 1.97 -0.57
CA ALA A 142 1.79 0.63 -1.13
C ALA A 142 0.60 -0.13 -0.52
N SER A 143 0.49 -0.08 0.81
CA SER A 143 -0.59 -0.76 1.54
C SER A 143 -1.98 -0.22 1.19
N LYS A 144 -2.13 1.12 1.12
CA LYS A 144 -3.40 1.77 0.73
C LYS A 144 -3.77 1.51 -0.72
N ALA A 145 -2.80 1.51 -1.64
CA ALA A 145 -3.01 1.18 -3.05
C ALA A 145 -3.48 -0.27 -3.20
N ALA A 146 -2.76 -1.22 -2.57
CA ALA A 146 -3.14 -2.63 -2.59
C ALA A 146 -4.51 -2.89 -1.96
N ALA A 147 -4.84 -2.24 -0.84
CA ALA A 147 -6.17 -2.35 -0.24
C ALA A 147 -7.27 -1.88 -1.20
N SER A 148 -7.07 -0.75 -1.89
CA SER A 148 -8.03 -0.22 -2.86
C SER A 148 -8.24 -1.16 -4.05
N LEU A 149 -7.16 -1.79 -4.54
CA LEU A 149 -7.22 -2.78 -5.62
C LEU A 149 -7.89 -4.09 -5.18
N SER A 150 -7.60 -4.56 -3.96
CA SER A 150 -8.23 -5.74 -3.36
C SER A 150 -9.74 -5.55 -3.19
N GLU A 151 -10.18 -4.35 -2.77
CA GLU A 151 -11.58 -3.97 -2.60
C GLU A 151 -12.41 -4.02 -3.90
N ILE A 152 -11.77 -3.88 -5.07
CA ILE A 152 -12.40 -3.95 -6.39
C ILE A 152 -12.14 -5.28 -7.12
N GLY A 153 -11.61 -6.29 -6.42
CA GLY A 153 -11.38 -7.63 -6.98
C GLY A 153 -10.10 -7.79 -7.80
N ARG A 154 -9.20 -6.79 -7.84
CA ARG A 154 -7.91 -6.85 -8.56
C ARG A 154 -6.82 -7.45 -7.67
N HIS A 155 -7.05 -8.69 -7.25
CA HIS A 155 -6.25 -9.41 -6.27
C HIS A 155 -4.80 -9.65 -6.73
N ASP A 156 -4.61 -10.02 -7.99
CA ASP A 156 -3.30 -10.22 -8.62
C ASP A 156 -2.39 -8.98 -8.52
N VAL A 157 -2.93 -7.81 -8.84
CA VAL A 157 -2.20 -6.53 -8.77
C VAL A 157 -1.96 -6.13 -7.32
N ALA A 158 -2.95 -6.30 -6.44
CA ALA A 158 -2.80 -6.03 -5.01
C ALA A 158 -1.69 -6.90 -4.38
N ALA A 159 -1.65 -8.20 -4.70
CA ALA A 159 -0.63 -9.12 -4.22
C ALA A 159 0.77 -8.73 -4.70
N ASN A 160 0.92 -8.29 -5.96
CA ASN A 160 2.20 -7.78 -6.48
C ASN A 160 2.69 -6.55 -5.68
N ILE A 161 1.81 -5.56 -5.45
CA ILE A 161 2.16 -4.37 -4.67
C ILE A 161 2.55 -4.76 -3.24
N LEU A 162 1.82 -5.68 -2.60
CA LEU A 162 2.14 -6.16 -1.24
C LEU A 162 3.45 -6.95 -1.19
N ALA A 163 3.83 -7.64 -2.27
CA ALA A 163 5.14 -8.26 -2.39
C ALA A 163 6.27 -7.21 -2.50
N CYS A 164 6.04 -6.09 -3.20
CA CYS A 164 6.95 -4.94 -3.15
C CYS A 164 7.00 -4.32 -1.74
N ALA A 165 5.84 -4.12 -1.11
CA ALA A 165 5.71 -3.53 0.22
C ALA A 165 6.50 -4.30 1.30
N ALA A 166 6.58 -5.62 1.18
CA ALA A 166 7.39 -6.45 2.07
C ALA A 166 8.87 -6.02 2.12
N LYS A 167 9.42 -5.47 1.03
CA LYS A 167 10.80 -4.96 1.00
C LYS A 167 10.95 -3.71 1.87
N TYR A 168 9.96 -2.83 1.84
CA TYR A 168 9.96 -1.60 2.67
C TYR A 168 9.72 -1.93 4.14
N GLU A 169 8.86 -2.91 4.43
CA GLU A 169 8.67 -3.39 5.80
C GLU A 169 9.97 -3.99 6.36
N GLU A 170 10.66 -4.83 5.59
CA GLU A 170 11.95 -5.40 5.98
C GLU A 170 13.00 -4.31 6.23
N GLN A 171 13.14 -3.37 5.29
CA GLN A 171 14.06 -2.24 5.42
C GLN A 171 13.74 -1.41 6.67
N LEU A 172 12.46 -1.12 6.91
CA LEU A 172 12.00 -0.34 8.06
C LEU A 172 12.27 -1.04 9.39
N ARG A 173 12.13 -2.37 9.42
CA ARG A 173 12.44 -3.21 10.59
C ARG A 173 13.92 -3.18 10.94
N THR A 174 14.79 -3.13 9.93
CA THR A 174 16.25 -3.06 10.12
C THR A 174 16.79 -1.64 10.27
N ALA A 175 15.97 -0.62 9.98
CA ALA A 175 16.41 0.76 10.01
C ALA A 175 16.57 1.25 11.46
N GLU A 176 17.78 1.67 11.82
CA GLU A 176 18.08 2.30 13.10
C GLU A 176 17.28 3.60 13.25
N ASP A 177 16.50 3.68 14.33
CA ASP A 177 15.85 4.89 14.80
C ASP A 177 16.49 5.27 16.12
N THR A 178 17.66 5.91 16.03
CA THR A 178 18.55 6.15 17.16
C THR A 178 17.94 6.99 18.28
N LEU A 179 16.84 7.68 17.99
CA LEU A 179 16.12 8.55 18.93
C LEU A 179 14.71 8.05 19.24
N ASP A 180 14.31 6.89 18.70
CA ASP A 180 12.96 6.33 18.85
C ASP A 180 11.81 7.30 18.47
N ILE A 181 12.11 8.30 17.66
CA ILE A 181 11.17 9.38 17.30
C ILE A 181 10.07 8.91 16.36
N HIS A 182 10.28 7.80 15.64
CA HIS A 182 9.33 7.28 14.67
C HIS A 182 8.60 6.02 15.13
N GLN A 183 8.76 5.58 16.38
CA GLN A 183 8.15 4.32 16.86
C GLN A 183 6.66 4.22 16.56
N GLN A 184 5.88 5.26 16.84
CA GLN A 184 4.45 5.30 16.55
C GLN A 184 4.15 5.23 15.04
N ALA A 185 4.83 6.05 14.24
CA ALA A 185 4.62 6.09 12.79
C ALA A 185 5.04 4.76 12.12
N LYS A 186 6.12 4.13 12.60
CA LYS A 186 6.53 2.77 12.22
C LYS A 186 5.44 1.76 12.57
N ALA A 187 4.95 1.76 13.81
CA ALA A 187 3.90 0.86 14.26
C ALA A 187 2.63 0.96 13.40
N GLN A 188 2.20 2.18 13.08
CA GLN A 188 1.06 2.44 12.20
C GLN A 188 1.30 1.91 10.79
N ALA A 189 2.43 2.23 10.17
CA ALA A 189 2.74 1.81 8.80
C ALA A 189 2.83 0.28 8.67
N VAL A 190 3.48 -0.37 9.63
CA VAL A 190 3.64 -1.83 9.66
C VAL A 190 2.29 -2.53 9.93
N THR A 191 1.47 -2.01 10.84
CA THR A 191 0.12 -2.55 11.08
C THR A 191 -0.77 -2.39 9.85
N LEU A 192 -0.69 -1.24 9.18
CA LEU A 192 -1.42 -1.01 7.94
C LEU A 192 -0.99 -1.99 6.84
N TYR A 193 0.31 -2.28 6.72
CA TYR A 193 0.81 -3.29 5.79
C TYR A 193 0.28 -4.69 6.10
N TYR A 194 0.45 -5.17 7.34
CA TYR A 194 -0.01 -6.50 7.71
C TYR A 194 -1.52 -6.64 7.58
N SER A 195 -2.29 -5.63 7.97
CA SER A 195 -3.75 -5.67 7.85
C SER A 195 -4.21 -5.64 6.39
N SER A 196 -3.54 -4.88 5.53
CA SER A 196 -3.86 -4.87 4.08
C SER A 196 -3.51 -6.21 3.43
N ARG A 197 -2.40 -6.84 3.84
CA ARG A 197 -2.00 -8.16 3.33
C ARG A 197 -2.88 -9.30 3.82
N MET A 198 -3.27 -9.25 5.08
CA MET A 198 -4.24 -10.15 5.70
C MET A 198 -5.57 -10.12 4.93
N GLU A 199 -6.10 -8.91 4.71
CA GLU A 199 -7.37 -8.70 4.06
C GLU A 199 -7.35 -9.14 2.58
N ALA A 200 -6.26 -8.84 1.86
CA ALA A 200 -6.08 -9.31 0.49
C ALA A 200 -5.99 -10.83 0.39
N ALA A 201 -5.20 -11.47 1.25
CA ALA A 201 -5.07 -12.93 1.30
C ALA A 201 -6.40 -13.61 1.63
N TRP A 202 -7.18 -13.06 2.57
CA TRP A 202 -8.50 -13.57 2.89
C TRP A 202 -9.45 -13.49 1.68
N ARG A 203 -9.47 -12.36 0.95
CA ARG A 203 -10.30 -12.24 -0.27
C ARG A 203 -9.89 -13.20 -1.38
N GLU A 204 -8.62 -13.58 -1.44
CA GLU A 204 -8.10 -14.61 -2.35
C GLU A 204 -8.43 -16.04 -1.91
N GLY A 205 -9.04 -16.23 -0.74
CA GLY A 205 -9.28 -17.56 -0.15
C GLY A 205 -8.04 -18.20 0.45
N ASN A 206 -6.96 -17.44 0.65
CA ASN A 206 -5.72 -17.91 1.27
C ASN A 206 -5.75 -17.69 2.79
N ASP A 207 -6.59 -18.47 3.47
CA ASP A 207 -6.83 -18.37 4.92
C ASP A 207 -5.54 -18.51 5.74
N GLY A 208 -4.60 -19.36 5.30
CA GLY A 208 -3.33 -19.57 5.98
C GLY A 208 -2.45 -18.31 6.01
N VAL A 209 -2.37 -17.58 4.89
CA VAL A 209 -1.64 -16.30 4.85
C VAL A 209 -2.40 -15.23 5.64
N ALA A 210 -3.74 -15.19 5.56
CA ALA A 210 -4.54 -14.26 6.36
C ALA A 210 -4.29 -14.45 7.86
N ASP A 211 -4.32 -15.70 8.34
CA ASP A 211 -4.07 -16.04 9.73
C ASP A 211 -2.64 -15.70 10.18
N PHE A 212 -1.65 -15.99 9.35
CA PHE A 212 -0.26 -15.64 9.64
C PHE A 212 -0.06 -14.12 9.75
N MET A 213 -0.70 -13.34 8.88
CA MET A 213 -0.63 -11.87 8.94
C MET A 213 -1.37 -11.32 10.16
N LEU A 214 -2.50 -11.94 10.56
CA LEU A 214 -3.18 -11.61 11.81
C LEU A 214 -2.27 -11.84 13.02
N GLN A 215 -1.57 -12.99 13.09
CA GLN A 215 -0.59 -13.27 14.13
C GLN A 215 0.52 -12.22 14.17
N LYS A 216 1.04 -11.81 13.00
CA LYS A 216 2.04 -10.72 12.94
C LYS A 216 1.55 -9.42 13.55
N ILE A 217 0.25 -9.14 13.51
CA ILE A 217 -0.35 -7.97 14.15
C ILE A 217 -0.52 -8.19 15.65
N THR A 218 -1.06 -9.33 16.07
CA THR A 218 -1.50 -9.55 17.45
C THR A 218 -0.43 -10.07 18.39
N ASP A 219 0.59 -10.75 17.88
CA ASP A 219 1.62 -11.40 18.71
C ASP A 219 2.77 -10.43 19.06
N ASN A 220 2.73 -9.21 18.53
CA ASN A 220 3.67 -8.16 18.90
C ASN A 220 3.01 -7.21 19.91
N ASP A 221 3.13 -7.58 21.19
CA ASP A 221 2.54 -6.87 22.33
C ASP A 221 3.00 -5.41 22.44
N GLN A 222 4.12 -5.04 21.83
CA GLN A 222 4.64 -3.67 21.85
C GLN A 222 4.02 -2.79 20.75
N ARG A 223 3.46 -3.36 19.68
CA ARG A 223 2.98 -2.56 18.54
C ARG A 223 1.60 -1.99 18.77
N LEU A 224 0.66 -2.79 19.28
CA LEU A 224 -0.73 -2.35 19.49
C LEU A 224 -0.81 -1.13 20.43
N PRO A 225 -0.08 -1.07 21.56
CA PRO A 225 -0.03 0.11 22.43
C PRO A 225 0.38 1.41 21.73
N LEU A 226 1.24 1.33 20.71
CA LEU A 226 1.73 2.51 19.96
C LEU A 226 0.70 3.06 18.97
N LEU A 227 -0.31 2.26 18.60
CA LEU A 227 -1.34 2.69 17.64
C LEU A 227 -2.29 3.71 18.28
N LEU A 228 -2.70 4.69 17.47
CA LEU A 228 -3.78 5.61 17.86
C LEU A 228 -5.10 4.84 17.97
N PRO A 229 -6.04 5.26 18.84
CA PRO A 229 -7.34 4.62 18.99
C PRO A 229 -8.06 4.40 17.65
N ARG A 230 -8.06 5.44 16.79
CA ARG A 230 -8.66 5.37 15.44
C ARG A 230 -8.07 4.27 14.56
N ASP A 231 -6.76 4.02 14.65
CA ASP A 231 -6.09 2.99 13.86
C ASP A 231 -6.46 1.59 14.36
N ARG A 232 -6.61 1.43 15.69
CA ARG A 232 -7.08 0.19 16.31
C ARG A 232 -8.54 -0.09 15.97
N GLU A 233 -9.41 0.91 16.02
CA GLU A 233 -10.80 0.81 15.59
C GLU A 233 -10.92 0.40 14.12
N SER A 234 -10.10 0.99 13.25
CA SER A 234 -10.03 0.63 11.82
C SER A 234 -9.61 -0.83 11.62
N LEU A 235 -8.58 -1.28 12.35
CA LEU A 235 -8.14 -2.68 12.36
C LEU A 235 -9.25 -3.62 12.87
N ALA A 236 -9.83 -3.32 14.02
CA ALA A 236 -10.89 -4.12 14.61
C ALA A 236 -12.11 -4.21 13.70
N SER A 237 -12.47 -3.11 13.03
CA SER A 237 -13.55 -3.10 12.04
C SER A 237 -13.27 -4.09 10.90
N LYS A 238 -12.04 -4.15 10.37
CA LYS A 238 -11.66 -5.13 9.35
C LYS A 238 -11.77 -6.57 9.85
N LEU A 239 -11.25 -6.85 11.05
CA LEU A 239 -11.32 -8.17 11.67
C LEU A 239 -12.77 -8.63 11.88
N LEU A 240 -13.62 -7.70 12.33
CA LEU A 240 -15.05 -7.94 12.52
C LEU A 240 -15.75 -8.23 11.18
N GLU A 241 -15.45 -7.48 10.12
CA GLU A 241 -16.05 -7.73 8.80
C GLU A 241 -15.62 -9.07 8.21
N ILE A 242 -14.36 -9.48 8.38
CA ILE A 242 -13.90 -10.82 8.01
C ILE A 242 -14.67 -11.88 8.80
N GLY A 243 -14.77 -11.73 10.13
CA GLY A 243 -15.52 -12.64 11.00
C GLY A 243 -16.99 -12.78 10.59
N LYS A 244 -17.67 -11.67 10.29
CA LYS A 244 -19.05 -11.65 9.78
C LYS A 244 -19.18 -12.36 8.44
N ALA A 245 -18.25 -12.13 7.52
CA ALA A 245 -18.28 -12.76 6.20
C ALA A 245 -18.06 -14.28 6.29
N VAL A 246 -17.10 -14.73 7.11
CA VAL A 246 -16.89 -16.15 7.40
C VAL A 246 -18.15 -16.76 8.02
N LEU A 247 -18.77 -16.07 9.00
CA LEU A 247 -20.01 -16.51 9.63
C LEU A 247 -21.15 -16.66 8.61
N LYS A 248 -21.35 -15.69 7.72
CA LYS A 248 -22.34 -15.77 6.64
C LYS A 248 -22.09 -16.96 5.72
N SER A 249 -20.83 -17.20 5.36
CA SER A 249 -20.46 -18.36 4.52
C SER A 249 -20.71 -19.71 5.21
N ALA A 250 -20.61 -19.76 6.55
CA ALA A 250 -20.88 -20.97 7.33
C ALA A 250 -22.35 -21.40 7.21
N HIS A 251 -23.28 -20.44 7.22
CA HIS A 251 -24.72 -20.70 7.08
C HIS A 251 -25.11 -21.25 5.70
N GLN A 252 -24.26 -21.04 4.69
CA GLN A 252 -24.45 -21.54 3.33
C GLN A 252 -23.76 -22.89 3.10
N THR A 253 -23.07 -23.43 4.12
CA THR A 253 -22.31 -24.67 4.04
C THR A 253 -23.07 -25.80 4.73
N GLU A 254 -22.94 -27.03 4.23
CA GLU A 254 -23.49 -28.22 4.87
C GLU A 254 -23.12 -28.32 6.37
N PRO A 255 -24.03 -28.77 7.26
CA PRO A 255 -23.87 -28.70 8.71
C PRO A 255 -22.55 -29.31 9.24
N GLY A 256 -22.07 -30.38 8.60
CA GLY A 256 -20.83 -31.06 8.99
C GLY A 256 -19.55 -30.25 8.75
N ALA A 257 -19.53 -29.42 7.69
CA ALA A 257 -18.37 -28.58 7.35
C ALA A 257 -18.48 -27.16 7.93
N ALA A 258 -19.65 -26.74 8.41
CA ALA A 258 -19.88 -25.42 8.97
C ALA A 258 -19.17 -25.20 10.34
N ARG A 259 -18.96 -26.26 11.13
CA ARG A 259 -18.34 -26.17 12.48
C ARG A 259 -16.98 -25.46 12.47
N GLY A 260 -16.11 -25.81 11.53
CA GLY A 260 -14.80 -25.17 11.39
C GLY A 260 -14.92 -23.69 11.06
N LYS A 261 -15.84 -23.33 10.17
CA LYS A 261 -16.10 -21.92 9.80
C LYS A 261 -16.66 -21.10 10.96
N TYR A 262 -17.54 -21.68 11.78
CA TYR A 262 -18.02 -21.01 13.00
C TYR A 262 -16.88 -20.70 13.97
N GLN A 263 -15.97 -21.65 14.19
CA GLN A 263 -14.79 -21.43 15.04
C GLN A 263 -13.87 -20.35 14.47
N THR A 264 -13.62 -20.37 13.16
CA THR A 264 -12.85 -19.32 12.48
C THR A 264 -13.51 -17.96 12.62
N ALA A 265 -14.84 -17.86 12.44
CA ALA A 265 -15.57 -16.61 12.63
C ALA A 265 -15.44 -16.08 14.06
N VAL A 266 -15.61 -16.95 15.07
CA VAL A 266 -15.44 -16.58 16.49
C VAL A 266 -14.03 -16.06 16.75
N LYS A 267 -13.00 -16.73 16.22
CA LYS A 267 -11.60 -16.28 16.33
C LYS A 267 -11.41 -14.85 15.81
N TRP A 268 -11.89 -14.55 14.60
CA TRP A 268 -11.78 -13.21 14.02
C TRP A 268 -12.49 -12.15 14.86
N ILE A 269 -13.70 -12.46 15.33
CA ILE A 269 -14.51 -11.55 16.16
C ILE A 269 -13.83 -11.30 17.52
N GLN A 270 -13.36 -12.35 18.20
CA GLN A 270 -12.64 -12.21 19.47
C GLN A 270 -11.38 -11.37 19.32
N LYS A 271 -10.62 -11.57 18.23
CA LYS A 271 -9.44 -10.73 17.95
C LYS A 271 -9.81 -9.28 17.68
N ALA A 272 -10.95 -9.00 17.06
CA ALA A 272 -11.45 -7.63 16.88
C ALA A 272 -11.69 -6.94 18.23
N PHE A 273 -12.35 -7.62 19.18
CA PHE A 273 -12.59 -7.09 20.53
C PHE A 273 -11.28 -6.90 21.31
N ALA A 274 -10.38 -7.88 21.28
CA ALA A 274 -9.11 -7.79 22.00
C ALA A 274 -8.25 -6.58 21.55
N VAL A 275 -8.27 -6.23 20.25
CA VAL A 275 -7.58 -5.04 19.73
C VAL A 275 -8.18 -3.74 20.29
N ILE A 276 -9.48 -3.71 20.54
CA ILE A 276 -10.17 -2.54 21.12
C ILE A 276 -9.94 -2.47 22.63
N GLU A 277 -10.09 -3.57 23.36
CA GLU A 277 -9.97 -3.61 24.84
C GLU A 277 -8.60 -3.12 25.33
N GLN A 278 -7.52 -3.42 24.61
CA GLN A 278 -6.17 -2.86 24.89
C GLN A 278 -6.10 -1.32 24.79
N SER A 279 -7.15 -0.66 24.31
CA SER A 279 -7.28 0.80 24.23
C SER A 279 -7.90 1.42 25.47
N GLU A 280 -8.70 0.66 26.21
CA GLU A 280 -9.36 1.14 27.43
C GLU A 280 -8.38 1.19 28.61
N ASP A 281 -7.44 0.24 28.69
CA ASP A 281 -6.41 0.20 29.76
C ASP A 281 -5.41 1.37 29.71
N VAL A 282 -5.13 1.93 28.52
CA VAL A 282 -4.19 3.06 28.38
C VAL A 282 -4.86 4.40 28.72
N GLY A 283 -6.20 4.48 28.65
CA GLY A 283 -6.99 5.66 29.01
C GLY A 283 -7.24 5.81 30.52
N ALA A 284 -6.96 4.78 31.32
CA ALA A 284 -7.19 4.74 32.77
C ALA A 284 -5.96 5.16 33.60
N ALA A 285 -5.05 5.97 33.05
CA ALA A 285 -4.02 6.62 33.87
C ALA A 285 -4.73 7.60 34.84
N PRO A 286 -4.46 7.52 36.16
CA PRO A 286 -5.17 8.33 37.14
C PRO A 286 -4.83 9.80 36.89
N THR A 287 -5.84 10.60 36.58
CA THR A 287 -5.76 12.06 36.73
C THR A 287 -5.31 12.32 38.16
N LEU A 288 -4.03 12.71 38.32
CA LEU A 288 -3.47 13.21 39.56
C LEU A 288 -4.44 14.25 40.12
N GLY A 289 -5.15 13.85 41.18
CA GLY A 289 -6.03 14.72 41.92
C GLY A 289 -5.21 15.89 42.43
N ASN A 290 -5.53 17.08 41.93
CA ASN A 290 -5.10 18.32 42.56
C ASN A 290 -5.72 18.37 43.97
N LEU A 291 -4.96 17.91 44.95
CA LEU A 291 -5.18 18.20 46.36
C LEU A 291 -4.96 19.71 46.56
N LYS A 292 -6.05 20.45 46.69
CA LYS A 292 -6.05 21.71 47.43
C LYS A 292 -6.43 21.40 48.88
N VAL A 293 -5.47 21.56 49.77
CA VAL A 293 -5.70 21.97 51.17
C VAL A 293 -5.09 23.35 51.31
#